data_AF-A0A1V5IFR9-F1
#
_entry.id   AF-A0A1V5IFR9-F1
#
_cell.length_a   1.000
_cell.length_b   1.000
_cell.length_c   1.000
_cell.angle_alpha   90.00
_cell.angle_beta   90.00
_cell.angle_gamma   90.00
#
_symmetry.space_group_name_H-M   'P 1'
#
loop_
_entity.id
_entity.type
_entity.pdbx_description
1 polymer ?
#
loop_
_entity_poly.entity_id
_entity_poly.type
_entity_poly.pdbx_seq_one_letter_code
_entity_poly.pdbx_strand_id
1 'polypeptide(L)'
;MNQQWIQDVHTRANKATLGPWCTVKEQSEIIGTCFKVRTAEDYPRSIASALVVGSDKALEQVETDFEFLAHARMDIPALLAAVEELRDTLMWAYSFLEGNLASLDLMHGPEAIRAEIRAQLGCLAPVIKKWRGGKRDDH
;
A
#
# COMPACT_ATOMS: atom_id res chain seq x y z
N MET A 1 7.83 15.96 -1.24
CA MET A 1 6.68 15.49 -0.43
C MET A 1 7.07 15.63 1.03
N ASN A 2 6.24 16.26 1.88
CA ASN A 2 6.61 16.52 3.28
C ASN A 2 6.65 15.21 4.08
N GLN A 3 7.75 14.91 4.80
CA GLN A 3 7.86 13.71 5.64
C GLN A 3 6.71 13.61 6.67
N GLN A 4 6.23 14.75 7.17
CA GLN A 4 5.09 14.80 8.08
C GLN A 4 3.83 14.17 7.48
N TRP A 5 3.58 14.40 6.19
CA TRP A 5 2.39 13.88 5.53
C TRP A 5 2.41 12.36 5.43
N ILE A 6 3.57 11.77 5.13
CA ILE A 6 3.74 10.31 5.09
C ILE A 6 3.51 9.74 6.49
N GLN A 7 4.11 10.34 7.51
CA GLN A 7 3.94 9.91 8.90
C GLN A 7 2.49 9.98 9.36
N ASP A 8 1.75 11.02 8.95
CA ASP A 8 0.33 11.17 9.25
C ASP A 8 -0.52 10.09 8.56
N VAL A 9 -0.18 9.74 7.32
CA VAL A 9 -0.82 8.66 6.57
C VAL A 9 -0.55 7.30 7.23
N HIS A 10 0.71 7.02 7.60
CA HIS A 10 1.07 5.81 8.35
C HIS A 10 0.35 5.75 9.69
N THR A 11 0.27 6.87 10.41
CA THR A 11 -0.42 6.91 11.70
C THR A 11 -1.91 6.61 11.53
N ARG A 12 -2.57 7.15 10.49
CA ARG A 12 -3.98 6.85 10.21
C ARG A 12 -4.18 5.41 9.78
N ALA A 13 -3.29 4.88 8.94
CA ALA A 13 -3.33 3.50 8.47
C ALA A 13 -3.00 2.48 9.57
N ASN A 14 -2.09 2.79 10.50
CA ASN A 14 -1.72 1.93 11.62
C ASN A 14 -2.69 2.06 12.81
N LYS A 15 -3.41 3.19 12.94
CA LYS A 15 -4.55 3.31 13.86
C LYS A 15 -5.73 2.44 13.44
N ALA A 16 -5.81 2.05 12.17
CA ALA A 16 -6.57 0.86 11.83
C ALA A 16 -5.75 -0.33 12.33
N THR A 17 -6.25 -1.04 13.35
CA THR A 17 -5.55 -2.19 13.95
C THR A 17 -5.00 -3.15 12.89
N LEU A 18 -3.81 -3.71 13.18
CA LEU A 18 -3.17 -4.71 12.34
C LEU A 18 -4.11 -5.91 12.27
N GLY A 19 -4.51 -6.30 11.06
CA GLY A 19 -5.45 -7.39 10.80
C GLY A 19 -4.92 -8.77 11.27
N PRO A 20 -5.63 -9.87 10.98
CA PRO A 20 -6.62 -9.99 9.89
C PRO A 20 -8.00 -9.43 10.27
N TRP A 21 -8.56 -8.62 9.37
CA TRP A 21 -9.92 -8.11 9.48
C TRP A 21 -10.91 -9.11 8.90
N CYS A 22 -12.03 -9.32 9.58
CA CYS A 22 -13.11 -10.15 9.08
C CYS A 22 -14.47 -9.47 9.27
N THR A 23 -15.38 -9.79 8.35
CA THR A 23 -16.80 -9.50 8.49
C THR A 23 -17.45 -10.62 9.28
N VAL A 24 -18.19 -10.28 10.33
CA VAL A 24 -18.96 -11.23 11.12
C VAL A 24 -20.44 -10.87 11.01
N LYS A 25 -21.23 -11.86 10.61
CA LYS A 25 -22.68 -11.79 10.51
C LYS A 25 -23.29 -12.49 11.72
N GLU A 26 -23.95 -11.72 12.58
CA GLU A 26 -24.63 -12.22 13.77
C GLU A 26 -26.14 -12.04 13.56
N GLN A 27 -26.87 -13.15 13.44
CA GLN A 27 -28.34 -13.10 13.41
C GLN A 27 -28.87 -12.97 14.83
N SER A 28 -29.69 -11.94 15.06
CA SER A 28 -30.50 -11.81 16.28
C SER A 28 -31.91 -12.29 15.97
N GLU A 29 -32.42 -13.22 16.78
CA GLU A 29 -33.82 -13.69 16.70
C GLU A 29 -34.84 -12.58 16.97
N ILE A 30 -34.42 -11.49 17.62
CA ILE A 30 -35.33 -10.45 18.12
C ILE A 30 -35.27 -9.17 17.27
N ILE A 31 -34.09 -8.80 16.77
CA ILE A 31 -33.84 -7.43 16.28
C ILE A 31 -33.45 -7.40 14.79
N GLY A 32 -32.99 -8.51 14.19
CA GLY A 32 -32.54 -8.54 12.80
C GLY A 32 -31.10 -9.04 12.65
N THR A 33 -30.44 -8.71 11.53
CA THR A 33 -29.06 -9.17 11.27
C THR A 33 -28.07 -8.05 11.59
N CYS A 34 -27.06 -8.36 12.41
CA CYS A 34 -25.97 -7.45 12.72
C CYS A 34 -24.70 -7.83 11.94
N PHE A 35 -24.13 -6.85 11.24
CA PHE A 35 -22.83 -6.97 10.58
C PHE A 35 -21.78 -6.24 11.41
N LYS A 36 -20.62 -6.86 11.60
CA LYS A 36 -19.49 -6.31 12.35
C LYS A 36 -18.21 -6.46 11.55
N VAL A 37 -17.36 -5.43 11.53
CA VAL A 37 -15.96 -5.54 11.10
C VAL A 37 -15.08 -5.55 12.34
N ARG A 38 -14.26 -6.58 12.51
CA ARG A 38 -13.33 -6.73 13.64
C ARG A 38 -12.09 -7.52 13.24
N THR A 39 -11.06 -7.46 14.07
CA THR A 39 -9.96 -8.43 14.03
C THR A 39 -10.33 -9.66 14.87
N ALA A 40 -9.62 -10.78 14.67
CA ALA A 40 -9.82 -11.98 15.49
C ALA A 40 -9.51 -11.74 16.99
N GLU A 41 -8.54 -10.87 17.28
CA GLU A 41 -8.06 -10.59 18.64
C GLU A 41 -8.93 -9.55 19.36
N ASP A 42 -9.63 -8.67 18.64
CA ASP A 42 -10.42 -7.60 19.23
C ASP A 42 -11.80 -8.04 19.76
N TYR A 43 -12.16 -9.34 19.72
CA TYR A 43 -13.46 -9.79 20.25
C TYR A 43 -13.65 -9.42 21.74
N PRO A 44 -14.76 -8.76 22.15
CA PRO A 44 -15.99 -8.49 21.39
C PRO A 44 -16.08 -7.10 20.72
N ARG A 45 -15.02 -6.29 20.74
CA ARG A 45 -14.98 -4.95 20.15
C ARG A 45 -15.00 -5.03 18.61
N SER A 46 -15.85 -4.21 18.00
CA SER A 46 -15.93 -4.01 16.54
C SER A 46 -15.67 -2.55 16.22
N ILE A 47 -14.92 -2.29 15.15
CA ILE A 47 -14.66 -0.91 14.71
C ILE A 47 -15.85 -0.31 13.95
N ALA A 48 -16.67 -1.17 13.38
CA ALA A 48 -17.88 -0.84 12.66
C ALA A 48 -18.91 -1.92 12.97
N SER A 49 -20.13 -1.48 13.26
CA SER A 49 -21.28 -2.36 13.44
C SER A 49 -22.49 -1.72 12.77
N ALA A 50 -23.21 -2.50 11.97
CA ALA A 50 -24.50 -2.11 11.43
C ALA A 50 -25.55 -3.12 11.87
N LEU A 51 -26.71 -2.63 12.28
CA LEU A 51 -27.89 -3.45 12.51
C LEU A 51 -28.83 -3.21 11.32
N VAL A 52 -29.17 -4.28 10.62
CA VAL A 52 -30.08 -4.22 9.48
C VAL A 52 -31.40 -4.84 9.88
N VAL A 53 -32.44 -4.01 9.84
CA VAL A 53 -33.84 -4.40 10.03
C VAL A 53 -34.58 -3.98 8.77
N GLY A 54 -34.86 -4.92 7.86
CA GLY A 54 -35.43 -4.57 6.56
C GLY A 54 -35.37 -5.69 5.53
N SER A 55 -35.56 -5.34 4.26
CA SER A 55 -35.59 -6.29 3.13
C SER A 55 -34.22 -6.89 2.82
N ASP A 56 -34.21 -8.06 2.15
CA ASP A 56 -33.01 -8.76 1.67
C ASP A 56 -32.04 -7.85 0.90
N LYS A 57 -32.53 -6.90 0.09
CA LYS A 57 -31.67 -5.93 -0.63
C LYS A 57 -30.84 -5.03 0.29
N ALA A 58 -31.40 -4.63 1.44
CA ALA A 58 -30.68 -3.81 2.40
C ALA A 58 -29.63 -4.65 3.13
N LEU A 59 -29.88 -5.95 3.29
CA LEU A 59 -28.93 -6.90 3.85
C LEU A 59 -27.73 -7.10 2.92
N GLU A 60 -27.98 -7.34 1.63
CA GLU A 60 -26.94 -7.54 0.61
C GLU A 60 -26.03 -6.32 0.46
N GLN A 61 -26.60 -5.11 0.46
CA GLN A 61 -25.82 -3.89 0.37
C GLN A 61 -24.89 -3.72 1.58
N VAL A 62 -25.41 -3.94 2.80
CA VAL A 62 -24.61 -3.79 4.02
C VAL A 62 -23.53 -4.87 4.12
N GLU A 63 -23.82 -6.09 3.67
CA GLU A 63 -22.83 -7.17 3.55
C GLU A 63 -21.69 -6.74 2.62
N THR A 64 -22.03 -6.23 1.42
CA THR A 64 -21.05 -5.72 0.44
C THR A 64 -20.21 -4.56 0.99
N ASP A 65 -20.84 -3.60 1.67
CA ASP A 65 -20.14 -2.45 2.26
C ASP A 65 -19.15 -2.88 3.36
N PHE A 66 -19.51 -3.89 4.17
CA PHE A 66 -18.66 -4.39 5.24
C PHE A 66 -17.51 -5.24 4.71
N GLU A 67 -17.74 -6.06 3.68
CA GLU A 67 -16.67 -6.75 2.95
C GLU A 67 -15.69 -5.75 2.34
N PHE A 68 -16.20 -4.71 1.67
CA PHE A 68 -15.36 -3.63 1.15
C PHE A 68 -14.51 -2.98 2.24
N LEU A 69 -15.10 -2.68 3.41
CA LEU A 69 -14.37 -2.11 4.54
C LEU A 69 -13.28 -3.05 5.07
N ALA A 70 -13.55 -4.36 5.17
CA ALA A 70 -12.55 -5.34 5.60
C ALA A 70 -11.39 -5.44 4.60
N HIS A 71 -11.69 -5.47 3.30
CA HIS A 71 -10.68 -5.48 2.24
C HIS A 71 -9.85 -4.19 2.21
N ALA A 72 -10.49 -3.02 2.22
CA ALA A 72 -9.79 -1.73 2.23
C ALA A 72 -8.83 -1.61 3.43
N ARG A 73 -9.18 -2.19 4.58
CA ARG A 73 -8.30 -2.22 5.76
C ARG A 73 -7.05 -3.08 5.61
N MET A 74 -7.07 -4.07 4.72
CA MET A 74 -5.90 -4.87 4.36
C MET A 74 -5.10 -4.25 3.21
N ASP A 75 -5.78 -3.69 2.22
CA ASP A 75 -5.16 -3.18 0.99
C ASP A 75 -4.42 -1.85 1.22
N ILE A 76 -4.94 -0.97 2.09
CA ILE A 76 -4.31 0.33 2.37
C ILE A 76 -2.88 0.19 2.91
N PRO A 77 -2.59 -0.64 3.93
CA PRO A 77 -1.22 -0.89 4.36
C PRO A 77 -0.30 -1.41 3.24
N ALA A 78 -0.78 -2.33 2.40
CA ALA A 78 0.00 -2.87 1.29
C ALA A 78 0.31 -1.80 0.23
N LEU A 79 -0.66 -0.93 -0.09
CA LEU A 79 -0.46 0.20 -0.99
C LEU A 79 0.55 1.21 -0.42
N LEU A 80 0.51 1.49 0.88
CA LEU A 80 1.47 2.38 1.52
C LEU A 80 2.88 1.81 1.46
N ALA A 81 3.05 0.53 1.78
CA ALA A 81 4.35 -0.13 1.66
C ALA A 81 4.91 -0.05 0.23
N ALA A 82 4.07 -0.25 -0.79
CA ALA A 82 4.48 -0.12 -2.19
C ALA A 82 4.87 1.32 -2.56
N VAL A 83 4.14 2.33 -2.06
CA VAL A 83 4.47 3.76 -2.27
C VAL A 83 5.79 4.13 -1.59
N GLU A 84 6.07 3.59 -0.40
CA GLU A 84 7.35 3.79 0.27
C GLU A 84 8.51 3.16 -0.49
N GLU A 85 8.33 1.93 -0.99
CA GLU A 85 9.34 1.28 -1.83
C GLU A 85 9.64 2.09 -3.10
N LEU A 86 8.60 2.63 -3.74
CA LEU A 86 8.73 3.55 -4.89
C LEU A 86 9.51 4.80 -4.52
N ARG A 87 9.16 5.45 -3.41
CA ARG A 87 9.85 6.65 -2.91
C ARG A 87 11.32 6.37 -2.68
N ASP A 88 11.64 5.28 -1.98
CA ASP A 88 13.01 4.95 -1.61
C ASP A 88 13.84 4.60 -2.85
N THR A 89 13.23 3.92 -3.83
CA THR A 89 13.85 3.66 -5.14
C THR A 89 14.16 4.96 -5.88
N LEU A 90 13.23 5.91 -5.91
CA LEU A 90 13.42 7.21 -6.56
C LEU A 90 14.51 8.04 -5.86
N MET A 91 14.51 8.07 -4.53
CA MET A 91 15.54 8.76 -3.75
C MET A 91 16.92 8.17 -3.99
N TRP A 92 17.03 6.84 -4.03
CA TRP A 92 18.28 6.17 -4.36
C TRP A 92 18.76 6.53 -5.78
N ALA A 93 17.87 6.47 -6.76
CA ALA A 93 18.19 6.81 -8.14
C ALA A 93 18.63 8.28 -8.28
N TYR A 94 17.98 9.18 -7.54
CA TYR A 94 18.32 10.60 -7.52
C TYR A 94 19.72 10.84 -6.91
N SER A 95 19.99 10.31 -5.72
CA SER A 95 21.31 10.42 -5.07
C SER A 95 22.42 9.81 -5.91
N PHE A 96 22.14 8.70 -6.59
CA PHE A 96 23.07 8.08 -7.53
C PHE A 96 23.39 9.01 -8.69
N LEU A 97 22.38 9.64 -9.30
CA LEU A 97 22.58 10.59 -10.40
C LEU A 97 23.32 11.87 -9.95
N GLU A 98 23.00 12.44 -8.78
CA GLU A 98 23.68 13.62 -8.26
C GLU A 98 25.16 13.37 -7.96
N GLY A 99 25.49 12.26 -7.28
CA GLY A 99 26.88 11.91 -7.00
C GLY A 99 27.71 11.68 -8.27
N ASN A 100 27.04 11.20 -9.32
CA ASN A 100 27.65 10.92 -10.61
C ASN A 100 27.77 12.16 -11.52
N LEU A 101 26.87 13.14 -11.40
CA LEU A 101 27.03 14.43 -12.06
C LEU A 101 28.27 15.16 -11.54
N ALA A 102 28.50 15.10 -10.22
CA ALA A 102 29.72 15.65 -9.61
C ALA A 102 31.00 14.95 -10.09
N SER A 103 30.96 13.65 -10.42
CA SER A 103 32.10 12.94 -10.98
C SER A 103 32.32 13.25 -12.47
N LEU A 104 31.23 13.42 -13.23
CA LEU A 104 31.26 13.82 -14.65
C LEU A 104 31.85 15.20 -14.87
N ASP A 105 31.58 16.17 -13.98
CA ASP A 105 32.19 17.51 -14.03
C ASP A 105 33.71 17.49 -13.84
N LEU A 106 34.25 16.44 -13.19
CA LEU A 106 35.68 16.23 -12.98
C LEU A 106 36.35 15.43 -14.11
N MET A 107 35.58 14.86 -15.04
CA MET A 107 36.12 14.06 -16.15
C MET A 107 36.42 14.92 -17.38
N HIS A 108 37.61 14.74 -17.96
CA HIS A 108 38.00 15.39 -19.21
C HIS A 108 37.87 14.42 -20.40
N GLY A 109 36.82 14.59 -21.19
CA GLY A 109 36.69 13.99 -22.52
C GLY A 109 35.40 13.19 -22.76
N PRO A 110 34.83 13.22 -23.98
CA PRO A 110 33.52 12.62 -24.29
C PRO A 110 33.49 11.09 -24.22
N GLU A 111 34.64 10.42 -24.38
CA GLU A 111 34.77 8.96 -24.26
C GLU A 111 34.61 8.49 -22.79
N ALA A 112 35.24 9.20 -21.85
CA ALA A 112 35.13 8.91 -20.42
C ALA A 112 33.69 9.10 -19.92
N ILE A 113 33.05 10.19 -20.35
CA ILE A 113 31.65 10.48 -20.07
C ILE A 113 30.73 9.35 -20.58
N ARG A 114 30.94 8.86 -21.81
CA ARG A 114 30.14 7.77 -22.38
C ARG A 114 30.34 6.43 -21.68
N ALA A 115 31.56 6.10 -21.28
CA ALA A 115 31.87 4.87 -20.55
C ALA A 115 31.19 4.88 -19.17
N GLU A 116 31.24 6.01 -18.48
CA GLU A 116 30.62 6.22 -17.18
C GLU A 116 29.08 6.12 -17.25
N ILE A 117 28.44 6.81 -18.20
CA ILE A 117 26.98 6.70 -18.42
C ILE A 117 26.56 5.25 -18.69
N ARG A 118 27.35 4.50 -19.48
CA ARG A 118 27.05 3.08 -19.79
C ARG A 118 27.16 2.20 -18.54
N ALA A 119 28.18 2.42 -17.70
CA ALA A 119 28.33 1.71 -16.44
C ALA A 119 27.15 2.00 -15.49
N GLN A 120 26.74 3.27 -15.40
CA GLN A 120 25.61 3.70 -14.59
C GLN A 120 24.28 3.10 -15.03
N LEU A 121 23.99 3.10 -16.33
CA LEU A 121 22.80 2.44 -16.88
C LEU A 121 22.82 0.91 -16.62
N GLY A 122 24.00 0.29 -16.59
CA GLY A 122 24.18 -1.09 -16.17
C GLY A 122 23.79 -1.34 -14.72
N CYS A 123 24.18 -0.45 -13.80
CA CYS A 123 23.81 -0.53 -12.37
C CYS A 123 22.30 -0.32 -12.12
N LEU A 124 21.62 0.45 -12.98
CA LEU A 124 20.17 0.67 -12.90
C LEU A 124 19.35 -0.47 -13.53
N ALA A 125 19.95 -1.31 -14.38
CA ALA A 125 19.25 -2.36 -15.11
C ALA A 125 18.49 -3.36 -14.20
N PRO A 126 19.02 -3.82 -13.05
CA PRO A 126 18.29 -4.71 -12.14
C PRO A 126 17.03 -4.06 -11.54
N VAL A 127 17.12 -2.77 -11.18
CA VAL A 127 16.00 -2.00 -10.64
C VAL A 127 14.92 -1.84 -11.72
N ILE A 128 15.31 -1.43 -12.94
CA ILE A 128 14.39 -1.30 -14.08
C ILE A 128 13.74 -2.65 -14.41
N LYS A 129 14.50 -3.75 -14.34
CA LYS A 129 13.98 -5.10 -14.58
C LYS A 129 13.01 -5.55 -13.50
N LYS A 130 13.26 -5.25 -12.23
CA LYS A 130 12.33 -5.51 -11.11
C LYS A 130 10.99 -4.81 -11.35
N TRP A 131 11.01 -3.55 -11.77
CA TRP A 131 9.79 -2.77 -12.06
C TRP A 131 9.08 -3.19 -13.36
N ARG A 132 9.82 -3.64 -14.39
CA ARG A 132 9.22 -4.17 -15.63
C ARG A 132 8.68 -5.59 -15.49
N GLY A 133 9.31 -6.41 -14.65
CA GLY A 133 8.96 -7.82 -14.42
C GLY A 133 7.76 -8.02 -13.49
N GLY A 134 7.39 -7.02 -12.68
CA GLY A 134 6.20 -7.08 -11.82
C GLY A 134 4.86 -6.92 -12.54
N LYS A 135 4.81 -6.91 -13.88
CA LYS A 135 3.55 -6.90 -14.64
C LYS A 135 3.28 -8.26 -15.27
N ARG A 136 2.29 -8.93 -14.69
CA ARG A 136 1.56 -10.13 -15.16
C ARG A 136 2.27 -11.45 -14.92
N ASP A 137 2.23 -11.92 -13.69
CA ASP A 137 1.83 -13.30 -13.41
C ASP A 137 0.85 -13.22 -12.22
N ASP A 138 -0.30 -13.89 -12.36
CA ASP A 138 -1.31 -14.20 -11.33
C ASP A 138 -2.29 -13.10 -10.88
N HIS A 139 -3.36 -12.91 -11.68
CA HIS A 139 -4.76 -13.26 -11.36
C HIS A 139 -5.76 -12.60 -12.31
#